data_AF-A0A8X6IJT9-F1
#
_entry.id   AF-A0A8X6IJT9-F1
#
_cell.length_a   1.000
_cell.length_b   1.000
_cell.length_c   1.000
_cell.angle_alpha   90.00
_cell.angle_beta   90.00
_cell.angle_gamma   90.00
#
_symmetry.space_group_name_H-M   'P 1'
#
loop_
_entity.id
_entity.type
_entity.pdbx_description
1 polymer ?
#
loop_
_entity_poly.entity_id
_entity_poly.type
_entity_poly.pdbx_seq_one_letter_code
_entity_poly.pdbx_strand_id
1 'polypeptide(L)'
;MKCNFDENIWRPTRTFESCQSYVDCNLTLGPGGSMKCFTNYMEHGPVCEVECKRYEDKLPVRKRSYECNEKGSWSPELPFCVSPSSALYVDPTSDESLSI
;
A
#
# COMPACT_ATOMS: atom_id res chain seq x y z
N MET A 1 -4.77 -8.34 29.18
CA MET A 1 -3.47 -8.80 29.71
C MET A 1 -3.73 -9.59 30.98
N LYS A 2 -3.05 -10.71 31.18
CA LYS A 2 -3.06 -11.49 32.42
C LYS A 2 -1.62 -11.78 32.80
N CYS A 3 -1.24 -11.42 34.02
CA CYS A 3 0.05 -11.80 34.57
C CYS A 3 0.01 -13.28 34.95
N ASN A 4 0.99 -14.05 34.49
CA ASN A 4 1.32 -15.36 35.05
C ASN A 4 2.42 -15.15 36.09
N PHE A 5 2.07 -15.24 37.38
CA PHE A 5 2.98 -14.98 38.49
C PHE A 5 4.06 -16.05 38.65
N ASP A 6 3.76 -17.30 38.28
CA ASP A 6 4.71 -18.42 38.39
C ASP A 6 5.85 -18.29 37.38
N GLU A 7 5.57 -17.67 36.23
CA GLU A 7 6.53 -17.45 35.16
C GLU A 7 7.10 -16.02 35.13
N ASN A 8 6.54 -15.09 35.94
CA ASN A 8 6.78 -13.64 35.83
C ASN A 8 6.55 -13.08 34.41
N ILE A 9 5.58 -13.62 33.66
CA ILE A 9 5.30 -13.23 32.27
C ILE A 9 3.90 -12.63 32.14
N TRP A 10 3.80 -11.51 31.44
CA TRP A 10 2.53 -10.96 31.00
C TRP A 10 2.10 -11.62 29.69
N ARG A 11 0.94 -12.27 29.71
CA ARG A 11 0.33 -12.81 28.50
C ARG A 11 -0.88 -11.97 28.09
N PRO A 12 -1.06 -11.70 26.78
CA PRO A 12 -2.33 -11.17 26.29
C PRO A 12 -3.49 -12.07 26.73
N THR A 13 -4.61 -11.47 27.12
CA THR A 13 -5.82 -12.25 27.45
C THR A 13 -6.49 -12.77 26.17
N ARG A 14 -6.16 -12.18 25.02
CA ARG A 14 -6.61 -12.56 23.69
C ARG A 14 -5.39 -12.53 22.78
N THR A 15 -5.29 -13.48 21.86
CA THR A 15 -4.32 -13.42 20.77
C THR A 15 -4.66 -12.23 19.88
N PHE A 16 -3.66 -11.43 19.56
CA PHE A 16 -3.80 -10.38 18.54
C PHE A 16 -3.50 -10.99 17.18
N GLU A 17 -4.13 -10.46 16.14
CA GLU A 17 -3.69 -10.76 14.78
C GLU A 17 -2.27 -10.22 14.58
N SER A 18 -1.48 -10.97 13.82
CA SER A 18 -0.17 -10.52 13.37
C SER A 18 -0.33 -9.26 12.52
N CYS A 19 0.63 -8.34 12.61
CA CYS A 19 0.69 -7.21 11.69
C CYS A 19 0.70 -7.71 10.26
N GLN A 20 -0.11 -7.09 9.39
CA GLN A 20 0.02 -7.30 7.96
C GLN A 20 1.37 -6.77 7.47
N SER A 21 1.92 -7.41 6.45
CA SER A 21 3.17 -6.97 5.80
C SER A 21 3.02 -5.53 5.29
N TYR A 22 4.12 -4.77 5.32
CA TYR A 22 4.14 -3.45 4.71
C TYR A 22 3.82 -3.54 3.20
N VAL A 23 2.96 -2.65 2.73
CA VAL A 23 2.54 -2.56 1.33
C VAL A 23 3.00 -1.22 0.77
N ASP A 24 3.76 -1.26 -0.32
CA ASP A 24 4.19 -0.04 -1.01
C ASP A 24 3.08 0.48 -1.93
N CYS A 25 2.38 1.52 -1.45
CA CYS A 25 1.37 2.27 -2.19
C CYS A 25 1.89 3.65 -2.60
N ASN A 26 3.17 3.79 -2.94
CA ASN A 26 3.70 5.04 -3.45
C ASN A 26 3.43 5.17 -4.96
N LEU A 27 3.04 6.38 -5.40
CA LEU A 27 2.91 6.73 -6.81
C LEU A 27 3.98 7.72 -7.24
N THR A 28 4.45 7.55 -8.46
CA THR A 28 5.31 8.51 -9.17
C THR A 28 4.50 9.21 -10.25
N LEU A 29 4.54 10.54 -10.25
CA LEU A 29 3.88 11.38 -11.25
C LEU A 29 4.75 11.49 -12.50
N GLY A 30 4.19 11.10 -13.64
CA GLY A 30 4.74 11.30 -14.97
C GLY A 30 4.38 12.68 -15.57
N PRO A 31 4.82 12.94 -16.81
CA PRO A 31 4.58 14.21 -17.47
C PRO A 31 3.10 14.49 -17.71
N GLY A 32 2.73 15.77 -17.66
CA GLY A 32 1.37 16.22 -17.98
C GLY A 32 0.31 15.88 -16.94
N GLY A 33 0.68 15.35 -15.76
CA GLY A 33 -0.25 15.02 -14.69
C GLY A 33 -0.22 15.99 -13.51
N SER A 34 -1.21 15.87 -12.64
CA SER A 34 -1.17 16.32 -11.25
C SER A 34 -1.74 15.23 -10.35
N MET A 35 -1.19 15.10 -9.15
CA MET A 35 -1.69 14.13 -8.16
C MET A 35 -1.70 14.72 -6.75
N LYS A 36 -2.66 14.28 -5.95
CA LYS A 36 -2.74 14.56 -4.51
C LYS A 36 -3.14 13.29 -3.77
N CYS A 37 -2.27 12.82 -2.89
CA CYS A 37 -2.51 11.60 -2.12
C CYS A 37 -2.87 11.91 -0.68
N PHE A 38 -3.78 11.09 -0.14
CA PHE A 38 -4.26 11.10 1.22
C PHE A 38 -3.91 9.75 1.85
N THR A 39 -3.26 9.79 3.01
CA THR A 39 -2.76 8.62 3.73
C THR A 39 -3.24 8.64 5.18
N ASN A 40 -2.86 7.61 5.97
CA ASN A 40 -3.21 7.44 7.39
C ASN A 40 -4.68 7.07 7.66
N TYR A 41 -5.27 6.31 6.74
CA TYR A 41 -6.57 5.68 6.95
C TYR A 41 -6.42 4.39 7.74
N MET A 42 -7.39 4.10 8.62
CA MET A 42 -7.43 2.85 9.38
C MET A 42 -8.28 1.76 8.72
N GLU A 43 -9.27 2.16 7.90
CA GLU A 43 -10.26 1.24 7.30
C GLU A 43 -9.93 0.86 5.86
N HIS A 44 -9.07 1.61 5.19
CA HIS A 44 -8.70 1.42 3.79
C HIS A 44 -7.28 1.91 3.53
N GLY A 45 -6.73 1.59 2.36
CA GLY A 45 -5.40 2.07 2.00
C GLY A 45 -5.38 3.52 1.51
N PRO A 46 -4.20 4.02 1.09
CA PRO A 46 -4.04 5.37 0.54
C PRO A 46 -4.98 5.64 -0.64
N VAL A 47 -5.48 6.88 -0.70
CA VAL A 47 -6.32 7.36 -1.81
C VAL A 47 -5.62 8.52 -2.49
N CYS A 48 -5.44 8.45 -3.81
CA CYS A 48 -4.86 9.52 -4.62
C CYS A 48 -5.88 10.08 -5.60
N GLU A 49 -6.04 11.40 -5.60
CA GLU A 49 -6.72 12.13 -6.65
C GLU A 49 -5.73 12.45 -7.78
N VAL A 50 -5.99 11.95 -8.99
CA VAL A 50 -5.10 12.13 -10.15
C VAL A 50 -5.88 12.78 -11.29
N GLU A 51 -5.23 13.75 -11.95
CA GLU A 51 -5.70 14.38 -13.18
C GLU A 51 -4.56 14.35 -14.21
N CYS A 52 -4.85 13.86 -15.42
CA CYS A 52 -3.90 13.89 -16.53
C CYS A 52 -4.36 14.88 -17.60
N LYS A 53 -3.50 15.83 -17.96
CA LYS A 53 -3.68 16.69 -19.12
C LYS A 53 -3.34 15.92 -20.40
N ARG A 54 -3.76 16.46 -21.55
CA ARG A 54 -3.39 15.89 -22.85
C ARG A 54 -1.87 15.91 -23.01
N TYR A 55 -1.30 14.77 -23.40
CA TYR A 55 0.13 14.62 -23.62
C TYR A 55 0.34 13.67 -24.80
N GLU A 56 1.08 14.13 -25.82
CA GLU A 56 1.26 13.40 -27.08
C GLU A 56 -0.09 12.96 -27.67
N ASP A 57 -0.24 11.65 -27.91
CA ASP A 57 -1.43 11.01 -28.46
C ASP A 57 -2.44 10.58 -27.38
N LYS A 58 -2.13 10.82 -26.09
CA LYS A 58 -2.96 10.37 -24.97
C LYS A 58 -4.03 11.39 -24.62
N LEU A 59 -5.26 10.91 -24.50
CA LEU A 59 -6.42 11.73 -24.12
C LEU A 59 -6.31 12.18 -22.66
N PRO A 60 -6.80 13.39 -22.33
CA PRO A 60 -6.83 13.85 -20.96
C PRO A 60 -7.73 12.97 -20.09
N VAL A 61 -7.29 12.73 -18.85
CA VAL A 61 -8.06 12.03 -17.83
C VAL A 61 -8.49 13.06 -16.80
N ARG A 62 -9.80 13.25 -16.66
CA ARG A 62 -10.35 14.14 -15.64
C ARG A 62 -9.97 13.66 -14.25
N LYS A 63 -9.89 14.61 -13.32
CA LYS A 63 -9.63 14.33 -11.90
C LYS A 63 -10.51 13.20 -11.37
N ARG A 64 -9.88 12.13 -10.88
CA ARG A 64 -10.55 10.95 -10.31
C ARG A 64 -9.74 10.40 -9.13
N SER A 65 -10.42 9.73 -8.20
CA SER A 65 -9.80 9.05 -7.06
C SER A 65 -9.40 7.62 -7.41
N TYR A 66 -8.23 7.23 -6.91
CA TYR A 66 -7.62 5.92 -7.02
C TYR A 66 -7.27 5.45 -5.62
N GLU A 67 -7.63 4.23 -5.26
CA GLU A 67 -7.41 3.66 -3.93
C GLU A 67 -6.46 2.47 -4.03
N CYS A 68 -5.45 2.44 -3.16
CA CYS A 68 -4.56 1.30 -3.03
C CYS A 68 -5.14 0.30 -2.02
N ASN A 69 -5.21 -0.97 -2.38
CA ASN A 69 -5.65 -2.02 -1.48
C ASN A 69 -4.50 -2.62 -0.65
N GLU A 70 -4.84 -3.51 0.28
CA GLU A 70 -3.88 -4.26 1.11
C GLU A 70 -2.92 -5.17 0.32
N LYS A 71 -3.10 -5.31 -0.99
CA LYS A 71 -2.21 -6.06 -1.89
C LYS A 71 -1.30 -5.15 -2.73
N GLY A 72 -1.30 -3.84 -2.46
CA GLY A 72 -0.52 -2.86 -3.21
C GLY A 72 -1.06 -2.56 -4.61
N SER A 73 -2.30 -2.96 -4.87
CA SER A 73 -2.95 -2.75 -6.17
C SER A 73 -3.87 -1.54 -6.12
N TRP A 74 -3.84 -0.73 -7.16
CA TRP A 74 -4.66 0.46 -7.30
C TRP A 74 -5.98 0.17 -8.02
N SER A 75 -7.06 0.76 -7.53
CA SER A 75 -8.38 0.69 -8.15
C SER A 75 -9.02 2.09 -8.21
N PRO A 76 -9.53 2.54 -9.37
CA PRO A 76 -9.45 1.87 -10.68
C PRO A 76 -8.01 1.82 -11.22
N GLU A 77 -7.80 1.21 -12.39
CA GLU A 77 -6.47 1.15 -13.01
C GLU A 77 -5.88 2.55 -13.24
N LEU A 78 -4.61 2.71 -12.86
CA LEU A 78 -3.90 3.99 -12.91
C LEU A 78 -3.83 4.55 -14.33
N PRO A 79 -4.02 5.86 -14.52
CA PRO A 79 -3.92 6.48 -15.83
C PRO A 79 -2.46 6.65 -16.24
N PHE A 80 -2.22 6.89 -17.52
CA PHE A 80 -0.89 6.94 -18.12
C PHE A 80 0.11 7.92 -17.48
N CYS A 81 -0.38 8.94 -16.75
CA CYS A 81 0.45 9.98 -16.17
C CYS A 81 0.92 9.65 -14.75
N VAL A 82 0.63 8.46 -14.21
CA VAL A 82 1.13 7.99 -12.91
C VAL A 82 1.53 6.52 -12.99
N SER A 83 2.50 6.13 -12.16
CA SER A 83 2.95 4.74 -12.06
C SER A 83 3.32 4.38 -10.62
N PRO A 84 3.21 3.11 -10.20
CA PRO A 84 3.69 2.68 -8.89
C PRO A 84 5.19 2.93 -8.75
N SER A 85 5.60 3.51 -7.62
CA SER A 85 7.01 3.77 -7.28
C SER A 85 7.68 2.47 -6.85
N SER A 86 7.83 1.52 -7.75
CA SER A 86 8.38 0.19 -7.43
C SER A 86 9.76 0.27 -6.76
N ALA A 87 9.80 -0.02 -5.46
CA ALA A 87 10.79 -0.90 -4.89
C ALA A 87 10.03 -2.03 -4.20
N LEU A 88 9.85 -3.15 -4.91
CA LEU A 88 9.42 -4.39 -4.26
C LEU A 88 10.44 -4.68 -3.15
N TYR A 89 10.08 -4.39 -1.90
CA TYR A 89 10.80 -4.92 -0.75
C TYR A 89 10.49 -6.42 -0.73
N VAL A 90 11.37 -7.19 -1.36
CA VAL A 90 11.43 -8.63 -1.16
C VAL A 90 11.84 -8.80 0.29
N ASP A 91 10.90 -9.20 1.13
CA ASP A 91 11.20 -9.52 2.52
C ASP A 91 12.22 -10.67 2.54
N PRO A 92 13.40 -10.48 3.16
CA PRO A 92 14.47 -11.47 3.15
C PRO A 92 14.15 -12.72 3.99
N THR A 93 12.96 -12.84 4.59
CA THR A 93 12.55 -14.04 5.36
C THR A 93 11.60 -14.97 4.61
N SER A 94 11.27 -14.67 3.35
CA SER A 94 10.38 -15.52 2.52
C SER A 94 11.07 -16.71 1.83
N ASP A 95 12.37 -16.94 2.07
CA ASP A 95 13.13 -18.07 1.52
C ASP A 95 13.72 -18.98 2.62
N GLU A 96 12.88 -19.40 3.58
CA GLU A 96 13.20 -20.55 4.43
C GLU A 96 12.09 -21.59 4.33
N SER A 97 11.95 -22.18 3.14
CA SER A 97 11.18 -23.40 2.92
C SER A 97 11.72 -24.17 1.72
N LEU A 98 13.02 -24.50 1.75
CA LEU A 98 13.56 -25.58 0.94
C LEU A 98 14.86 -26.12 1.54
N SER A 99 14.82 -27.41 1.87
CA SER A 99 15.91 -28.40 1.87
C SER A 99 16.24 -29.06 3.22
N ILE A 100 15.78 -30.32 3.29
CA ILE A 100 16.28 -31.50 4.04
C ILE A 100 15.65 -31.76 5.40
#